data_AF-A0A926UW36-F1
#
_entry.id   AF-A0A926UW36-F1
#
_cell.length_a   1.000
_cell.length_b   1.000
_cell.length_c   1.000
_cell.angle_alpha   90.00
_cell.angle_beta   90.00
_cell.angle_gamma   90.00
#
_symmetry.space_group_name_H-M   'P 1'
#
loop_
_entity.id
_entity.type
_entity.pdbx_description
1 polymer ?
#
loop_
_entity_poly.entity_id
_entity_poly.type
_entity_poly.pdbx_seq_one_letter_code
_entity_poly.pdbx_strand_id
1 'polypeptide(L)'
;MSMTFEQLQIIAEQALILSERNTQSISRLEDSLTRLESSLVETKAIADSNARAIQVTANKLDEKFDQIANAIIRDQDRIRKLDQRYRKQQAEIKGLRLETRRILERWLGEPFPDDPDLEDDEPE
;
A
#
# COMPACT_ATOMS: atom_id res chain seq x y z
N MET A 1 61.23 -23.09 53.08
CA MET A 1 60.63 -21.80 53.45
C MET A 1 59.13 -22.01 53.63
N SER A 2 58.63 -21.97 54.85
CA SER A 2 57.19 -22.10 55.15
C SER A 2 56.57 -20.71 55.30
N MET A 3 55.36 -20.54 54.77
CA MET A 3 54.55 -19.32 54.90
C MET A 3 54.29 -19.03 56.39
N THR A 4 54.34 -17.74 56.78
CA THR A 4 54.05 -17.34 58.17
C THR A 4 52.56 -17.19 58.42
N PHE A 5 52.14 -17.29 59.68
CA PHE A 5 50.73 -17.12 60.08
C PHE A 5 50.16 -15.75 59.66
N GLU A 6 50.96 -14.68 59.77
CA GLU A 6 50.56 -13.34 59.31
C GLU A 6 50.32 -13.28 57.79
N GLN A 7 51.15 -13.97 56.99
CA GLN A 7 50.93 -14.06 55.55
C GLN A 7 49.63 -14.81 55.21
N LEU A 8 49.31 -15.88 55.96
CA LEU A 8 48.03 -16.58 55.82
C LEU A 8 46.84 -15.68 56.21
N GLN A 9 46.99 -14.87 57.25
CA GLN A 9 45.95 -13.96 57.73
C GLN A 9 45.66 -12.85 56.72
N ILE A 10 46.70 -12.25 56.12
CA ILE A 10 46.58 -11.27 55.05
C ILE A 10 45.88 -11.87 53.81
N ILE A 11 46.24 -13.09 53.42
CA ILE A 11 45.61 -13.78 52.29
C ILE A 11 44.12 -14.04 52.57
N ALA A 12 43.77 -14.46 53.79
CA ALA A 12 42.38 -14.70 54.17
C ALA A 12 41.54 -13.40 54.15
N GLU A 13 42.08 -12.28 54.63
CA GLU A 13 41.42 -10.97 54.55
C GLU A 13 41.23 -10.50 53.11
N GLN A 14 42.25 -10.63 52.26
CA GLN A 14 42.14 -10.28 50.85
C GLN A 14 41.12 -11.14 50.11
N ALA A 15 41.09 -12.45 50.40
CA ALA A 15 40.11 -13.37 49.84
C ALA A 15 38.68 -13.01 50.27
N LEU A 16 38.48 -12.59 51.53
CA LEU A 16 37.18 -12.15 52.03
C LEU A 16 36.72 -10.86 51.33
N ILE A 17 37.59 -9.85 51.23
CA ILE A 17 37.29 -8.59 50.53
C ILE A 17 36.95 -8.85 49.05
N LEU A 18 37.70 -9.73 48.39
CA LEU A 18 37.42 -10.14 47.01
C LEU A 18 36.06 -10.86 46.90
N SER A 19 35.75 -11.76 47.83
CA SER A 19 34.48 -12.47 47.87
C SER A 19 33.29 -11.52 48.05
N GLU A 20 33.39 -10.56 48.98
CA GLU A 20 32.36 -9.53 49.19
C GLU A 20 32.15 -8.67 47.95
N ARG A 21 33.24 -8.20 47.34
CA ARG A 21 33.20 -7.39 46.13
C ARG A 21 32.63 -8.16 44.94
N ASN A 22 32.96 -9.44 44.81
CA ASN A 22 32.39 -10.30 43.77
C ASN A 22 30.89 -10.53 44.00
N THR A 23 30.48 -10.80 45.24
CA THR A 23 29.06 -10.98 45.61
C THR A 23 28.24 -9.73 45.26
N GLN A 24 28.75 -8.54 45.59
CA GLN A 24 28.10 -7.28 45.23
C GLN A 24 28.03 -7.07 43.72
N SER A 25 29.08 -7.45 42.98
CA SER A 25 29.11 -7.31 41.53
C SER A 25 28.13 -8.27 40.84
N ILE A 26 28.03 -9.51 41.34
CA ILE A 26 27.08 -10.51 40.86
C ILE A 26 25.64 -10.03 41.10
N SER A 27 25.32 -9.55 42.29
CA SER A 27 23.99 -9.02 42.60
C SER A 27 23.59 -7.86 41.66
N ARG A 28 24.51 -6.93 41.35
CA ARG A 28 24.25 -5.86 40.37
C ARG A 28 24.02 -6.38 38.95
N LEU A 29 24.69 -7.47 38.57
CA LEU A 29 24.48 -8.12 37.27
C LEU A 29 23.12 -8.80 37.20
N GLU A 30 22.69 -9.48 38.27
CA GLU A 30 21.35 -10.09 38.38
C GLU A 30 20.24 -9.05 38.25
N ASP A 31 20.38 -7.91 38.95
CA ASP A 31 19.44 -6.78 38.82
C ASP A 31 19.39 -6.24 37.38
N SER A 32 20.55 -6.13 36.73
CA SER A 32 20.66 -5.62 35.36
C SER A 32 20.04 -6.59 34.34
N LEU A 33 20.25 -7.90 34.53
CA LEU A 33 19.65 -8.95 33.70
C LEU A 33 18.13 -8.96 33.84
N THR A 34 17.62 -8.83 35.07
CA THR A 34 16.17 -8.75 35.33
C THR A 34 15.54 -7.55 34.63
N ARG A 35 16.20 -6.39 34.66
CA ARG A 35 15.75 -5.19 33.94
C ARG A 35 15.78 -5.38 32.42
N LEU A 36 16.84 -5.98 31.89
CA LEU A 36 16.97 -6.28 30.46
C LEU A 36 15.88 -7.24 29.99
N GLU A 37 15.57 -8.26 30.78
CA GLU A 37 14.48 -9.20 30.46
C GLU A 37 13.14 -8.48 30.37
N SER A 38 12.83 -7.60 31.33
CA SER A 38 11.62 -6.77 31.29
C SER A 38 11.57 -5.89 30.04
N SER A 39 12.65 -5.18 29.72
CA SER A 39 12.71 -4.33 28.52
C SER A 39 12.59 -5.13 27.22
N LEU A 40 13.11 -6.36 27.18
CA LEU A 40 13.00 -7.23 26.02
C LEU A 40 11.56 -7.72 25.83
N VAL A 41 10.85 -8.04 26.92
CA VAL A 41 9.42 -8.37 26.89
C VAL A 41 8.59 -7.18 26.37
N GLU A 42 8.86 -5.97 26.85
CA GLU A 42 8.19 -4.75 26.37
C GLU A 42 8.47 -4.50 24.88
N THR A 43 9.73 -4.62 24.46
CA THR A 43 10.13 -4.45 23.05
C THR A 43 9.42 -5.47 22.16
N LYS A 44 9.33 -6.73 22.60
CA LYS A 44 8.58 -7.77 21.89
C LYS A 44 7.10 -7.42 21.78
N ALA A 45 6.48 -6.95 22.86
CA ALA A 45 5.08 -6.53 22.85
C ALA A 45 4.81 -5.39 21.86
N ILE A 46 5.72 -4.41 21.78
CA ILE A 46 5.65 -3.32 20.79
C ILE A 46 5.79 -3.86 19.38
N ALA A 47 6.76 -4.74 19.13
CA ALA A 47 6.96 -5.35 17.82
C ALA A 47 5.73 -6.16 17.37
N ASP A 48 5.15 -6.96 18.26
CA ASP A 48 3.94 -7.74 18.01
C ASP A 48 2.73 -6.83 17.72
N SER A 49 2.59 -5.73 18.47
CA SER A 49 1.55 -4.72 18.25
C SER A 49 1.69 -4.06 16.87
N ASN A 50 2.90 -3.67 16.51
CA ASN A 50 3.19 -3.07 15.20
C ASN A 50 2.92 -4.05 14.06
N ALA A 51 3.30 -5.32 14.20
CA ALA A 51 3.01 -6.34 13.21
C ALA A 51 1.49 -6.48 12.96
N ARG A 52 0.69 -6.48 14.03
CA ARG A 52 -0.79 -6.49 13.91
C ARG A 52 -1.32 -5.23 13.24
N ALA A 53 -0.81 -4.06 13.60
CA ALA A 53 -1.24 -2.80 12.98
C ALA A 53 -0.93 -2.76 11.48
N ILE A 54 0.25 -3.24 11.07
CA ILE A 54 0.64 -3.37 9.66
C ILE A 54 -0.30 -4.32 8.94
N GLN A 55 -0.57 -5.50 9.51
CA GLN A 55 -1.48 -6.49 8.91
C GLN A 55 -2.90 -5.94 8.74
N VAL A 56 -3.44 -5.25 9.75
CA VAL A 56 -4.76 -4.62 9.65
C VAL A 56 -4.78 -3.53 8.57
N THR A 57 -3.70 -2.77 8.45
CA THR A 57 -3.60 -1.71 7.43
C THR A 57 -3.52 -2.31 6.04
N ALA A 58 -2.75 -3.37 5.84
CA ALA A 58 -2.65 -4.09 4.56
C ALA A 58 -4.03 -4.61 4.12
N ASN A 59 -4.76 -5.30 5.01
CA ASN A 59 -6.09 -5.82 4.70
C ASN A 59 -7.08 -4.70 4.31
N LYS A 60 -7.05 -3.57 5.03
CA LYS A 60 -7.90 -2.40 4.69
C LYS A 60 -7.50 -1.76 3.36
N LEU A 61 -6.22 -1.74 3.03
CA LEU A 61 -5.75 -1.22 1.74
C LEU A 61 -6.23 -2.10 0.60
N ASP A 62 -6.15 -3.42 0.73
CA ASP A 62 -6.66 -4.37 -0.27
C ASP A 62 -8.15 -4.17 -0.51
N GLU A 63 -8.97 -4.07 0.55
CA GLU A 63 -10.40 -3.77 0.42
C GLU A 63 -10.68 -2.45 -0.32
N LYS A 64 -9.83 -1.43 -0.11
CA LYS A 64 -9.94 -0.13 -0.78
C LYS A 64 -9.53 -0.21 -2.25
N PHE A 65 -8.47 -0.95 -2.56
CA PHE A 65 -8.07 -1.19 -3.95
C PHE A 65 -9.15 -1.96 -4.72
N ASP A 66 -9.79 -2.95 -4.11
CA ASP A 66 -10.92 -3.66 -4.71
C ASP A 66 -12.12 -2.74 -4.97
N GLN A 67 -12.44 -1.83 -4.04
CA GLN A 67 -13.50 -0.84 -4.23
C GLN A 67 -13.18 0.09 -5.42
N ILE A 68 -11.93 0.55 -5.53
CA ILE A 68 -11.47 1.42 -6.62
C ILE A 68 -11.50 0.67 -7.96
N ALA A 69 -10.97 -0.55 -8.01
CA ALA A 69 -10.96 -1.37 -9.22
C ALA A 69 -12.38 -1.60 -9.74
N ASN A 70 -13.32 -1.94 -8.84
CA ASN A 70 -14.73 -2.11 -9.19
C ASN A 70 -15.38 -0.81 -9.69
N ALA A 71 -15.03 0.36 -9.12
CA ALA A 71 -15.52 1.64 -9.60
C ALA A 71 -15.01 1.95 -11.02
N ILE A 72 -13.71 1.74 -11.27
CA ILE A 72 -13.08 1.95 -12.58
C ILE A 72 -13.74 1.07 -13.63
N ILE A 73 -13.97 -0.22 -13.34
CA ILE A 73 -14.62 -1.14 -14.28
C ILE A 73 -16.03 -0.64 -14.64
N ARG A 74 -16.82 -0.22 -13.64
CA ARG A 74 -18.17 0.32 -13.89
C ARG A 74 -18.15 1.59 -14.75
N ASP A 75 -17.18 2.48 -14.50
CA ASP A 75 -17.05 3.72 -15.27
C ASP A 75 -16.59 3.44 -16.71
N GLN A 76 -15.67 2.48 -16.91
CA GLN A 76 -15.29 2.03 -18.25
C GLN A 76 -16.48 1.45 -19.03
N ASP A 77 -17.29 0.61 -18.40
CA ASP A 77 -18.49 0.08 -19.03
C ASP A 77 -19.52 1.16 -19.35
N ARG A 78 -19.64 2.18 -18.49
CA ARG A 78 -20.49 3.35 -18.74
C ARG A 78 -20.00 4.16 -19.93
N ILE A 79 -18.69 4.42 -20.03
CA ILE A 79 -18.08 5.14 -21.14
C ILE A 79 -18.32 4.36 -22.45
N ARG A 80 -18.05 3.05 -22.48
CA ARG A 80 -18.31 2.21 -23.67
C ARG A 80 -19.76 2.28 -24.15
N LYS A 81 -20.73 2.28 -23.23
CA LYS A 81 -22.15 2.42 -23.57
C LYS A 81 -22.48 3.81 -24.12
N LEU A 82 -21.87 4.86 -23.57
CA LEU A 82 -22.03 6.23 -24.07
C LEU A 82 -21.45 6.38 -25.47
N ASP A 83 -20.23 5.88 -25.71
CA ASP A 83 -19.59 5.90 -27.03
C ASP A 83 -20.44 5.17 -28.07
N GLN A 84 -20.99 4.00 -27.72
CA GLN A 84 -21.87 3.27 -28.63
C GLN A 84 -23.15 4.04 -28.96
N ARG A 85 -23.75 4.73 -27.99
CA ARG A 85 -24.92 5.59 -28.23
C ARG A 85 -24.56 6.79 -29.10
N TYR A 86 -23.43 7.41 -28.83
CA TYR A 86 -22.94 8.56 -29.59
C TYR A 86 -22.70 8.19 -31.06
N ARG A 87 -22.03 7.06 -31.33
CA ARG A 87 -21.85 6.53 -32.70
C ARG A 87 -23.17 6.28 -33.42
N LYS A 88 -24.17 5.70 -32.74
CA LYS A 88 -25.50 5.50 -33.32
C LYS A 88 -26.18 6.82 -33.67
N GLN A 89 -26.14 7.79 -32.76
CA GLN A 89 -26.72 9.12 -33.00
C GLN A 89 -26.02 9.85 -34.15
N GLN A 90 -24.69 9.76 -34.24
CA GLN A 90 -23.95 10.34 -35.36
C GLN A 90 -24.35 9.70 -36.70
N ALA A 91 -24.49 8.37 -36.75
CA ALA A 91 -24.95 7.67 -37.95
C ALA A 91 -26.38 8.07 -38.34
N GLU A 92 -27.29 8.20 -37.38
CA GLU A 92 -28.66 8.68 -37.62
C GLU A 92 -28.67 10.11 -38.15
N ILE A 93 -27.89 11.02 -37.57
CA ILE A 93 -27.76 12.41 -38.04
C ILE A 93 -27.19 12.44 -39.45
N LYS A 94 -26.14 11.65 -39.75
CA LYS A 94 -25.56 11.54 -41.10
C LYS A 94 -26.61 11.06 -42.10
N GLY A 95 -27.39 10.03 -41.75
CA GLY A 95 -28.50 9.52 -42.56
C GLY A 95 -29.58 10.57 -42.83
N LEU A 96 -30.02 11.29 -41.80
CA LEU A 96 -31.01 12.36 -41.93
C LEU A 96 -30.51 13.52 -42.79
N ARG A 97 -29.22 13.88 -42.68
CA ARG A 97 -28.58 14.90 -43.53
C ARG A 97 -28.58 14.48 -45.00
N LEU A 98 -28.19 13.24 -45.29
CA LEU A 98 -28.22 12.67 -46.63
C LEU A 98 -29.63 12.64 -47.22
N GLU A 99 -30.62 12.20 -46.43
CA GLU A 99 -32.02 12.17 -46.88
C GLU A 99 -32.57 13.58 -47.13
N THR A 100 -32.25 14.54 -46.25
CA THR A 100 -32.62 15.95 -46.43
C THR A 100 -31.98 16.53 -47.69
N ARG A 101 -30.70 16.27 -47.94
CA ARG A 101 -30.00 16.65 -49.18
C ARG A 101 -30.73 16.09 -50.40
N ARG A 102 -31.00 14.78 -50.42
CA ARG A 102 -31.71 14.11 -51.52
C ARG A 102 -33.09 14.72 -51.79
N ILE A 103 -33.86 15.05 -50.76
CA ILE A 103 -35.16 15.70 -50.90
C ILE A 103 -34.99 17.09 -51.53
N LEU A 104 -34.03 17.88 -51.03
CA LEU A 104 -33.78 19.23 -51.53
C LEU A 104 -33.27 19.23 -52.97
N GLU A 105 -32.35 18.34 -53.36
CA GLU A 105 -31.88 18.18 -54.75
C GLU A 105 -33.04 17.82 -55.69
N ARG A 106 -33.92 16.91 -55.25
CA ARG A 106 -35.12 16.55 -56.01
C ARG A 106 -36.08 17.72 -56.19
N TRP A 107 -36.21 18.60 -55.21
CA TRP A 107 -37.09 19.77 -55.25
C TRP A 107 -36.49 20.91 -56.08
N LEU A 108 -35.19 21.12 -56.01
CA LEU A 108 -34.48 22.23 -56.65
C LEU A 108 -33.99 21.89 -58.08
N GLY A 109 -33.89 20.60 -58.43
CA GLY A 109 -33.42 20.13 -59.74
C GLY A 109 -31.89 20.19 -59.93
N GLU A 110 -31.22 20.85 -58.99
CA GLU A 110 -29.78 21.05 -58.77
C GLU A 110 -29.08 19.97 -57.92
N PRO A 111 -28.06 19.18 -58.33
CA PRO A 111 -27.28 18.43 -57.35
C PRO A 111 -26.44 19.38 -56.48
N PHE A 112 -26.40 19.18 -55.16
CA PHE A 112 -25.52 19.96 -54.29
C PHE A 112 -24.06 19.49 -54.44
N PRO A 113 -23.07 20.35 -54.14
CA PRO A 113 -21.67 19.94 -54.03
C PRO A 113 -21.52 18.85 -52.96
N ASP A 114 -20.54 17.98 -53.13
CA ASP A 114 -20.22 16.98 -52.12
C ASP A 114 -19.78 17.63 -50.82
N ASP A 115 -20.39 17.16 -49.72
CA ASP A 115 -20.13 17.66 -48.38
C ASP A 115 -18.94 16.86 -47.82
N PRO A 116 -17.78 17.49 -47.59
CA PRO A 116 -16.58 16.82 -47.10
C PRO A 116 -16.77 16.22 -45.70
N ASP A 117 -17.74 16.72 -44.92
CA ASP A 117 -18.09 16.19 -43.60
C ASP A 117 -18.97 14.92 -43.69
N LEU A 118 -19.37 14.51 -44.90
CA LEU A 118 -20.07 13.24 -45.18
C LEU A 118 -19.13 12.15 -45.68
N GLU A 119 -17.84 12.41 -45.86
CA GLU A 119 -16.87 11.35 -46.18
C GLU A 119 -16.90 10.29 -45.06
N ASP A 120 -16.84 9.03 -45.48
CA ASP A 120 -16.97 7.89 -44.58
C ASP A 120 -15.76 7.81 -43.65
N ASP A 121 -15.98 8.08 -42.36
CA ASP A 121 -15.14 7.54 -41.30
C ASP A 121 -15.28 6.00 -41.36
N GLU A 122 -14.56 5.35 -42.28
CA GLU A 122 -14.39 3.91 -42.29
C GLU A 122 -13.80 3.50 -40.94
N PRO A 123 -14.50 2.67 -40.14
CA PRO A 123 -13.92 2.13 -38.93
C PRO A 123 -12.98 0.98 -39.31
N GLU A 124 -11.67 1.15 -39.15
CA GLU A 124 -10.73 0.03 -38.95
C GLU A 124 -11.05 -0.77 -37.67
#